data_AF-A0A351H4Y0-F1
#
_entry.id   AF-A0A351H4Y0-F1
#
_cell.length_a   1.000
_cell.length_b   1.000
_cell.length_c   1.000
_cell.angle_alpha   90.00
_cell.angle_beta   90.00
_cell.angle_gamma   90.00
#
_symmetry.space_group_name_H-M   'P 1'
#
loop_
_entity.id
_entity.type
_entity.pdbx_description
1 polymer ?
#
loop_
_entity_poly.entity_id
_entity_poly.type
_entity_poly.pdbx_seq_one_letter_code
_entity_poly.pdbx_strand_id
1 'polypeptide(L)'
;MQYYPFDSRKILYRSRLGALAEGDTLRLKLLLHNDARVHNAYLKLRNDNSENIRELRMQPGAWLEDYRFYECEITLSEGLYWYQFRYTSDYGEFCVTKTETSLGIVSGGGDWWQQTVYC
;
A
#
# COMPACT_ATOMS: atom_id res chain seq x y z
N MET A 1 7.14 14.95 -14.07
CA MET A 1 6.10 15.01 -13.02
C MET A 1 6.65 14.35 -11.78
N GLN A 2 6.34 14.83 -10.57
CA GLN A 2 6.77 14.15 -9.35
C GLN A 2 5.78 13.03 -9.04
N TYR A 3 6.19 11.79 -9.28
CA TYR A 3 5.41 10.61 -8.91
C TYR A 3 5.73 10.21 -7.47
N TYR A 4 4.70 10.04 -6.66
CA TYR A 4 4.84 9.53 -5.29
C TYR A 4 4.68 8.01 -5.28
N PRO A 5 5.38 7.31 -4.35
CA PRO A 5 5.22 5.88 -4.20
C PRO A 5 3.78 5.41 -4.01
N PHE A 6 2.99 6.18 -3.26
CA PHE A 6 1.57 5.93 -3.06
C PHE A 6 0.81 7.23 -2.86
N ASP A 7 -0.43 7.30 -3.33
CA ASP A 7 -1.34 8.40 -3.04
C ASP A 7 -2.74 7.82 -2.80
N SER A 8 -3.19 7.86 -1.54
CA SER A 8 -4.46 7.28 -1.13
C SER A 8 -5.69 8.06 -1.59
N ARG A 9 -5.52 9.18 -2.29
CA ARG A 9 -6.60 10.01 -2.86
C ARG A 9 -6.77 9.79 -4.36
N LYS A 10 -5.86 9.06 -5.01
CA LYS A 10 -5.88 8.84 -6.46
C LYS A 10 -6.31 7.42 -6.80
N ILE A 11 -7.28 7.31 -7.72
CA ILE A 11 -7.77 6.02 -8.21
C ILE A 11 -6.70 5.20 -8.94
N LEU A 12 -5.61 5.86 -9.38
CA LEU A 12 -4.44 5.20 -9.93
C LEU A 12 -3.83 4.17 -8.97
N TYR A 13 -3.83 4.46 -7.66
CA TYR A 13 -3.21 3.63 -6.64
C TYR A 13 -4.20 2.72 -5.91
N ARG A 14 -5.49 2.97 -6.06
CA ARG A 14 -6.52 2.20 -5.35
C ARG A 14 -7.84 2.20 -6.09
N SER A 15 -8.45 1.03 -6.22
CA SER A 15 -9.68 0.87 -7.02
C SER A 15 -10.88 1.62 -6.45
N ARG A 16 -10.91 1.84 -5.13
CA ARG A 16 -12.01 2.52 -4.43
C ARG A 16 -11.46 3.50 -3.40
N LEU A 17 -12.16 4.61 -3.24
CA LEU A 17 -11.84 5.67 -2.28
C LEU A 17 -12.83 5.61 -1.12
N GLY A 18 -12.35 5.93 0.09
CA GLY A 18 -13.18 5.95 1.30
C GLY A 18 -13.42 4.57 1.92
N ALA A 19 -14.54 4.43 2.62
CA ALA A 19 -14.93 3.19 3.29
C ALA A 19 -15.38 2.12 2.27
N LEU A 20 -15.24 0.85 2.64
CA LEU A 20 -15.59 -0.30 1.81
C LEU A 20 -16.74 -1.07 2.45
N ALA A 21 -17.64 -1.65 1.66
CA ALA A 21 -18.58 -2.61 2.21
C ALA A 21 -17.85 -3.94 2.49
N GLU A 22 -18.32 -4.70 3.45
CA GLU A 22 -17.80 -6.05 3.73
C GLU A 22 -17.90 -6.93 2.48
N GLY A 23 -16.84 -7.71 2.22
CA GLY A 23 -16.78 -8.58 1.05
C GLY A 23 -16.36 -7.87 -0.24
N ASP A 24 -16.29 -6.54 -0.26
CA ASP A 24 -15.73 -5.83 -1.40
C ASP A 24 -14.22 -6.05 -1.52
N THR A 25 -13.77 -6.23 -2.77
CA THR A 25 -12.34 -6.28 -3.08
C THR A 25 -11.77 -4.89 -3.30
N LEU A 26 -10.75 -4.54 -2.51
CA LEU A 26 -9.92 -3.37 -2.71
C LEU A 26 -8.62 -3.78 -3.40
N ARG A 27 -8.37 -3.20 -4.58
CA ARG A 27 -7.06 -3.29 -5.22
C ARG A 27 -6.21 -2.11 -4.78
N LEU A 28 -5.01 -2.40 -4.29
CA LEU A 28 -3.99 -1.42 -3.92
C LEU A 28 -2.79 -1.57 -4.83
N LYS A 29 -2.23 -0.44 -5.29
CA LYS A 29 -1.03 -0.37 -6.12
C LYS A 29 0.01 0.52 -5.46
N LEU A 30 1.26 0.10 -5.53
CA LEU A 30 2.43 0.83 -5.07
C LEU A 30 3.32 1.10 -6.29
N LEU A 31 3.78 2.33 -6.46
CA LEU A 31 4.66 2.73 -7.56
C LEU A 31 6.08 2.85 -7.03
N LEU A 32 7.03 2.12 -7.61
CA LEU A 32 8.44 2.18 -7.19
C LEU A 32 9.33 2.46 -8.39
N HIS A 33 10.34 3.32 -8.21
CA HIS A 33 11.30 3.63 -9.27
C HIS A 33 12.20 2.42 -9.55
N ASN A 34 12.61 2.21 -10.80
CA ASN A 34 13.47 1.10 -11.18
C ASN A 34 14.84 1.15 -10.49
N ASP A 35 15.35 2.36 -10.20
CA ASP A 35 16.60 2.53 -9.44
C ASP A 35 16.52 1.98 -8.03
N ALA A 36 15.32 1.80 -7.47
CA ALA A 36 15.18 1.16 -6.16
C ALA A 36 15.50 -0.34 -6.20
N ARG A 37 15.75 -0.95 -7.37
CA ARG A 37 16.17 -2.37 -7.54
C ARG A 37 15.35 -3.33 -6.67
N VAL A 38 14.03 -3.21 -6.77
CA VAL A 38 13.08 -3.92 -5.90
C VAL A 38 13.01 -5.40 -6.26
N HIS A 39 13.19 -6.28 -5.27
CA HIS A 39 12.98 -7.71 -5.41
C HIS A 39 11.55 -8.12 -5.09
N ASN A 40 11.02 -7.65 -3.95
CA ASN A 40 9.68 -7.98 -3.48
C ASN A 40 9.02 -6.76 -2.85
N ALA A 41 7.71 -6.62 -3.05
CA ALA A 41 6.88 -5.64 -2.36
C ALA A 41 5.77 -6.36 -1.59
N TYR A 42 5.38 -5.79 -0.47
CA TYR A 42 4.43 -6.35 0.49
C TYR A 42 3.50 -5.26 1.00
N LEU A 43 2.24 -5.62 1.19
CA LEU A 43 1.26 -4.86 1.95
C LEU A 43 1.26 -5.42 3.38
N LYS A 44 1.56 -4.57 4.36
CA LYS A 44 1.36 -4.85 5.78
C LYS A 44 -0.03 -4.38 6.17
N LEU A 45 -0.84 -5.26 6.75
CA LEU A 45 -2.20 -4.99 7.17
C LEU A 45 -2.37 -5.41 8.62
N ARG A 46 -2.94 -4.53 9.43
CA ARG A 46 -3.28 -4.77 10.83
C ARG A 46 -4.75 -4.44 11.05
N ASN A 47 -5.48 -5.31 11.74
CA ASN A 47 -6.83 -4.98 12.20
C ASN A 47 -6.71 -4.22 13.53
N ASP A 48 -7.52 -3.20 13.77
CA ASP A 48 -7.47 -2.39 14.99
C ASP A 48 -7.67 -3.24 16.27
N ASN A 49 -8.50 -4.29 16.17
CA ASN A 49 -8.79 -5.22 17.26
C ASN A 49 -7.73 -6.33 17.41
N SER A 50 -6.65 -6.34 16.60
CA SER A 50 -5.63 -7.38 16.63
C SER A 50 -4.22 -6.82 16.50
N GLU A 51 -3.31 -7.27 17.35
CA GLU A 51 -1.89 -6.95 17.23
C GLU A 51 -1.21 -7.70 16.07
N ASN A 52 -1.88 -8.68 15.46
CA ASN A 52 -1.32 -9.45 14.36
C ASN A 52 -1.24 -8.62 13.07
N ILE A 53 -0.01 -8.45 12.56
CA ILE A 53 0.25 -7.85 11.26
C ILE A 53 0.29 -8.98 10.21
N ARG A 54 -0.63 -8.92 9.24
CA ARG A 54 -0.62 -9.75 8.05
C ARG A 54 0.22 -9.09 6.97
N GLU A 55 1.13 -9.84 6.35
CA GLU A 55 1.86 -9.40 5.17
C GLU A 55 1.32 -10.11 3.93
N LEU A 56 0.91 -9.34 2.91
CA LEU A 56 0.51 -9.86 1.62
C LEU A 56 1.53 -9.45 0.56
N ARG A 57 2.07 -10.42 -0.18
CA ARG A 57 3.00 -10.14 -1.28
C ARG A 57 2.26 -9.47 -2.44
N MET A 58 2.77 -8.34 -2.88
CA MET A 58 2.28 -7.63 -4.05
C MET A 58 2.90 -8.21 -5.32
N GLN A 59 2.11 -8.31 -6.38
CA GLN A 59 2.55 -8.79 -7.67
C GLN A 59 3.07 -7.62 -8.51
N PRO A 60 4.20 -7.79 -9.22
CA PRO A 60 4.65 -6.78 -10.14
C PRO A 60 3.66 -6.63 -11.31
N GLY A 61 3.19 -5.41 -11.53
CA GLY A 61 2.25 -5.05 -12.58
C GLY A 61 2.90 -4.23 -13.70
N ALA A 62 2.11 -3.31 -14.25
CA ALA A 62 2.49 -2.46 -15.37
C ALA A 62 3.65 -1.50 -15.06
N TRP A 63 4.33 -1.08 -16.12
CA TRP A 63 5.34 -0.02 -16.08
C TRP A 63 4.71 1.34 -16.37
N LEU A 64 5.27 2.38 -15.77
CA LEU A 64 4.98 3.79 -16.01
C LEU A 64 6.31 4.52 -16.10
N GLU A 65 6.79 4.77 -17.33
CA GLU A 65 8.13 5.32 -17.57
C GLU A 65 9.20 4.48 -16.84
N ASP A 66 10.03 5.09 -16.01
CA ASP A 66 11.07 4.43 -15.20
C ASP A 66 10.54 3.85 -13.87
N TYR A 67 9.23 3.80 -13.69
CA TYR A 67 8.57 3.26 -12.50
C TYR A 67 7.82 1.97 -12.78
N ARG A 68 7.72 1.11 -11.78
CA ARG A 68 6.94 -0.13 -11.83
C ARG A 68 5.84 -0.12 -10.78
N PHE A 69 4.64 -0.52 -11.19
CA PHE A 69 3.56 -0.79 -10.27
C PHE A 69 3.74 -2.17 -9.63
N TYR A 70 3.40 -2.26 -8.35
CA TYR A 70 3.21 -3.49 -7.62
C TYR A 70 1.79 -3.47 -7.08
N GLU A 71 0.99 -4.50 -7.34
CA GLU A 71 -0.43 -4.51 -6.99
C GLU A 71 -0.83 -5.73 -6.18
N CYS A 72 -1.82 -5.56 -5.32
CA CYS A 72 -2.46 -6.64 -4.60
C CYS A 72 -3.95 -6.35 -4.44
N GLU A 73 -4.71 -7.41 -4.21
CA GLU A 73 -6.13 -7.34 -3.91
C GLU A 73 -6.36 -7.88 -2.51
N ILE A 74 -7.19 -7.17 -1.75
CA ILE A 74 -7.61 -7.58 -0.42
C ILE A 74 -9.13 -7.55 -0.35
N THR A 75 -9.70 -8.56 0.28
CA THR A 75 -11.09 -8.58 0.72
C THR A 75 -11.08 -8.63 2.24
N LEU A 76 -11.79 -7.71 2.87
CA LEU A 76 -11.78 -7.50 4.31
C LEU A 76 -13.17 -7.73 4.89
N SER A 77 -13.22 -8.29 6.10
CA SER A 77 -14.43 -8.32 6.92
C SER A 77 -14.67 -6.97 7.59
N GLU A 78 -15.88 -6.75 8.11
CA GLU A 78 -16.23 -5.52 8.85
C GLU A 78 -15.17 -5.16 9.90
N GLY A 79 -14.86 -3.86 10.00
CA GLY A 79 -13.97 -3.32 11.03
C GLY A 79 -13.04 -2.22 10.55
N LEU A 80 -12.10 -1.88 11.42
CA LEU A 80 -11.09 -0.85 11.16
C LEU A 80 -9.73 -1.50 10.92
N TYR A 81 -9.09 -1.13 9.82
CA TYR A 81 -7.80 -1.65 9.42
C TYR A 81 -6.78 -0.52 9.23
N TRP A 82 -5.54 -0.85 9.56
CA TRP A 82 -4.38 -0.02 9.33
C TRP A 82 -3.47 -0.74 8.33
N TYR A 83 -2.99 -0.03 7.32
CA TYR A 83 -2.05 -0.61 6.37
C TYR A 83 -0.86 0.31 6.06
N GLN A 84 0.24 -0.31 5.64
CA GLN A 84 1.43 0.34 5.08
C GLN A 84 2.09 -0.61 4.07
N PHE A 85 3.09 -0.13 3.34
CA PHE A 85 3.81 -0.98 2.39
C PHE A 85 5.25 -1.19 2.84
N ARG A 86 5.80 -2.35 2.48
CA ARG A 86 7.21 -2.69 2.66
C ARG A 86 7.75 -3.25 1.35
N TYR A 87 9.00 -2.95 1.01
CA TYR A 87 9.67 -3.60 -0.10
C TYR A 87 11.12 -3.94 0.26
N THR A 88 11.66 -4.94 -0.41
CA THR A 88 13.06 -5.34 -0.32
C THR A 88 13.76 -4.99 -1.61
N SER A 89 15.02 -4.59 -1.51
CA SER A 89 15.86 -4.16 -2.62
C SER A 89 17.32 -4.54 -2.39
N ASP A 90 18.15 -4.36 -3.42
CA ASP A 90 19.61 -4.46 -3.30
C ASP A 90 20.20 -3.57 -2.18
N TYR A 91 19.51 -2.46 -1.85
CA TYR A 91 19.94 -1.51 -0.83
C TYR A 91 19.42 -1.81 0.59
N GLY A 92 18.67 -2.91 0.74
CA GLY A 92 18.07 -3.32 2.00
C GLY A 92 16.54 -3.28 1.99
N GLU A 93 15.95 -3.18 3.17
CA GLU A 93 14.50 -3.16 3.36
C GLU A 93 13.99 -1.76 3.66
N PHE A 94 12.89 -1.40 3.00
CA PHE A 94 12.31 -0.08 3.09
C PHE A 94 10.81 -0.17 3.31
N CYS A 95 10.24 0.80 4.02
CA CYS A 95 8.80 0.94 4.20
C CYS A 95 8.31 2.20 3.48
N VAL A 96 7.10 2.14 2.95
CA VAL A 96 6.38 3.30 2.44
C VAL A 96 5.26 3.59 3.41
N THR A 97 5.37 4.75 4.05
CA THR A 97 4.48 5.17 5.14
C THR A 97 3.75 6.44 4.76
N LYS A 98 2.61 6.66 5.41
CA LYS A 98 1.76 7.82 5.21
C LYS A 98 2.39 9.07 5.81
N THR A 99 2.34 10.17 5.06
CA THR A 99 2.56 11.54 5.57
C THR A 99 1.24 12.19 6.00
N GLU A 100 1.32 13.33 6.70
CA GLU A 100 0.14 14.12 7.07
C GLU A 100 -0.77 14.46 5.88
N THR A 101 -0.18 14.62 4.69
CA THR A 101 -0.90 14.94 3.44
C THR A 101 -1.51 13.72 2.74
N SER A 102 -1.46 12.54 3.36
CA SER A 102 -1.91 11.23 2.81
C SER A 102 -1.06 10.67 1.66
N LEU A 103 0.09 11.28 1.39
CA LEU A 103 1.09 10.79 0.43
C LEU A 103 1.93 9.68 1.06
N GLY A 104 2.35 8.72 0.24
CA GLY A 104 3.30 7.70 0.63
C GLY A 104 4.72 8.14 0.33
N ILE A 105 5.59 8.13 1.33
CA ILE A 105 7.03 8.36 1.18
C ILE A 105 7.80 7.16 1.72
N VAL A 106 9.01 6.94 1.21
CA VAL A 106 9.90 5.92 1.75
C VAL A 106 10.44 6.42 3.09
N SER A 107 10.03 5.79 4.19
CA SER A 107 10.47 6.16 5.54
C SER A 107 10.40 4.95 6.49
N GLY A 108 11.28 4.94 7.50
CA GLY A 108 11.31 3.89 8.52
C GLY A 108 10.37 4.13 9.71
N GLY A 109 9.67 5.27 9.77
CA GLY A 109 8.98 5.72 11.00
C GLY A 109 7.76 6.62 10.79
N GLY A 110 6.99 6.41 9.73
CA GLY A 110 5.76 7.18 9.46
C GLY A 110 4.46 6.48 9.85
N ASP A 111 3.34 7.14 9.56
CA ASP A 111 2.01 6.68 9.92
C ASP A 111 1.48 5.58 8.98
N TRP A 112 0.42 4.92 9.45
CA TRP A 112 -0.32 3.93 8.69
C TRP A 112 -1.54 4.58 8.04
N TRP A 113 -1.95 4.08 6.88
CA TRP A 113 -3.24 4.45 6.30
C TRP A 113 -4.37 3.68 6.99
N GLN A 114 -5.50 4.35 7.17
CA GLN A 114 -6.70 3.76 7.71
C GLN A 114 -7.61 3.29 6.57
N GLN A 115 -8.22 2.12 6.74
CA GLN A 115 -9.29 1.60 5.89
C GLN A 115 -10.44 1.11 6.79
N THR A 116 -11.59 1.76 6.67
CA THR A 116 -12.83 1.35 7.34
C THR A 116 -13.62 0.42 6.42
N VAL A 117 -14.15 -0.67 6.99
CA VAL A 117 -15.02 -1.63 6.32
C VAL A 117 -16.35 -1.68 7.10
N TYR A 118 -17.47 -1.44 6.42
CA TYR A 118 -18.81 -1.39 6.99
C TYR A 118 -19.69 -2.53 6.47
N CYS A 119 -20.71 -2.91 7.24
CA CYS A 119 -21.72 -3.89 6.83
C CYS A 119 -22.84 -3.29 5.97
#